data_AF-A0A2E5FWY2-F1
#
_entry.id   AF-A0A2E5FWY2-F1
#
_cell.length_a   1.000
_cell.length_b   1.000
_cell.length_c   1.000
_cell.angle_alpha   90.00
_cell.angle_beta   90.00
_cell.angle_gamma   90.00
#
_symmetry.space_group_name_H-M   'P 1'
#
loop_
_entity.id
_entity.type
_entity.pdbx_description
1 polymer ?
#
loop_
_entity_poly.entity_id
_entity_poly.type
_entity_poly.pdbx_seq_one_letter_code
_entity_poly.pdbx_strand_id
1 'polypeptide(L)' 'MAKVNVSETLHKAVDTAIQLNGARGYSKDTVLEWIYRYARQARLVDGASEVHKMVFSRTLMAEGTDFWHWPGRTS' A
#
# COMPACT_ATOMS: atom_id res chain seq x y z
N MET A 1 -8.72 -4.09 7.80
CA MET A 1 -8.17 -5.45 7.98
C MET A 1 -8.17 -6.28 6.70
N ALA A 2 -9.29 -6.42 5.98
CA ALA A 2 -9.37 -7.23 4.76
C ALA A 2 -8.30 -6.89 3.68
N LYS A 3 -8.05 -5.60 3.41
CA LYS A 3 -7.06 -5.16 2.41
C LYS A 3 -5.63 -5.60 2.74
N VAL A 4 -5.21 -5.48 4.00
CA VAL A 4 -3.88 -5.91 4.47
C VAL A 4 -3.74 -7.43 4.35
N ASN A 5 -4.78 -8.17 4.75
CA ASN A 5 -4.78 -9.62 4.71
C ASN A 5 -4.72 -10.17 3.26
N VAL A 6 -5.39 -9.51 2.32
CA VAL A 6 -5.35 -9.86 0.89
C VAL A 6 -3.97 -9.57 0.31
N SER A 7 -3.36 -8.42 0.63
CA SER A 7 -2.00 -8.08 0.17
C SER A 7 -0.95 -9.07 0.68
N GLU A 8 -1.02 -9.46 1.95
CA GLU A 8 -0.12 -10.47 2.56
C GLU A 8 -0.28 -11.85 1.91
N THR A 9 -1.53 -12.25 1.67
CA THR A 9 -1.86 -13.55 1.06
C THR A 9 -1.39 -13.61 -0.39
N LEU A 10 -1.64 -12.54 -1.17
CA LEU A 10 -1.16 -12.41 -2.54
C LEU A 10 0.36 -12.56 -2.61
N HIS A 11 1.07 -11.91 -1.69
CA HIS A 11 2.52 -12.00 -1.64
C HIS A 11 3.02 -13.42 -1.38
N LYS A 12 2.47 -14.10 -0.38
CA LYS A 12 2.83 -15.49 -0.08
C LYS A 12 2.55 -16.41 -1.27
N ALA A 13 1.44 -16.23 -1.95
CA ALA A 13 1.09 -17.02 -3.12
C ALA A 13 2.08 -16.83 -4.27
N VAL A 14 2.47 -15.57 -4.54
CA VAL A 14 3.40 -15.22 -5.62
C VAL A 14 4.82 -15.71 -5.33
N ASP A 15 5.31 -15.52 -4.10
CA ASP A 15 6.62 -16.05 -3.69
C ASP A 15 6.68 -17.58 -3.82
N THR A 16 5.63 -18.26 -3.35
CA THR A 16 5.54 -19.73 -3.46
C THR A 16 5.51 -20.16 -4.93
N ALA A 17 4.76 -19.48 -5.78
CA ALA A 17 4.68 -19.78 -7.19
C ALA A 17 6.03 -19.58 -7.91
N ILE A 18 6.80 -18.55 -7.55
CA ILE A 18 8.17 -18.36 -8.07
C ILE A 18 9.09 -19.48 -7.58
N GLN A 19 9.03 -19.82 -6.30
CA GLN A 19 9.84 -20.88 -5.70
C GLN A 19 9.63 -22.22 -6.41
N LEU A 20 8.37 -22.57 -6.72
CA LEU A 20 8.01 -23.79 -7.44
C LEU A 20 8.46 -23.79 -8.90
N ASN A 21 8.49 -22.63 -9.56
CA ASN A 21 8.88 -22.50 -10.96
C ASN A 21 10.40 -22.34 -11.16
N GLY A 22 11.17 -22.19 -10.08
CA GLY A 22 12.62 -22.02 -10.12
C GLY A 22 13.05 -20.81 -10.95
N ALA A 23 14.18 -20.92 -11.66
CA ALA A 23 14.75 -19.83 -12.47
C ALA A 23 13.77 -19.29 -13.53
N ARG A 24 12.84 -20.13 -14.01
CA ARG A 24 11.83 -19.75 -15.00
C ARG A 24 10.75 -18.83 -14.42
N GLY A 25 10.54 -18.84 -13.10
CA GLY A 25 9.66 -17.91 -12.39
C GLY A 25 10.15 -16.46 -12.41
N TYR A 26 11.45 -16.24 -12.67
CA TYR A 26 12.05 -14.92 -12.87
C TYR A 26 12.08 -14.49 -14.35
N SER A 27 11.73 -15.39 -15.27
CA SER A 27 11.68 -15.07 -16.69
C SER A 27 10.36 -14.39 -17.07
N LYS A 28 10.43 -13.51 -18.07
CA LYS A 28 9.26 -12.93 -18.74
C LYS A 28 8.46 -13.95 -19.56
N ASP A 29 8.97 -15.18 -19.69
CA ASP A 29 8.27 -16.31 -20.30
C ASP A 29 7.04 -16.75 -19.48
N THR A 30 6.92 -16.27 -18.23
CA THR A 30 5.78 -16.54 -17.37
C THR A 30 5.20 -15.23 -16.84
N VAL A 31 3.88 -15.21 -16.59
CA VAL A 31 3.21 -14.05 -15.99
C VAL A 31 3.66 -13.77 -14.54
N LEU A 32 4.35 -14.72 -13.90
CA LEU A 32 4.80 -14.62 -12.50
C LEU A 32 5.72 -13.43 -12.25
N GLU A 33 6.61 -13.12 -13.20
CA GLU A 33 7.51 -11.98 -13.13
C GLU A 33 6.74 -10.65 -13.02
N TRP A 34 5.68 -10.50 -13.80
CA TRP A 34 4.83 -9.31 -13.79
C TRP A 34 4.05 -9.19 -12.48
N ILE A 35 3.48 -10.30 -12.02
CA ILE A 35 2.71 -10.34 -10.76
C ILE A 35 3.61 -10.01 -9.56
N TYR A 36 4.83 -10.54 -9.52
CA TYR A 36 5.81 -10.24 -8.48
C TYR A 36 6.17 -8.75 -8.39
N ARG A 37 6.43 -8.12 -9.55
CA ARG A 37 6.71 -6.67 -9.60
C ARG A 37 5.55 -5.85 -9.05
N TYR A 38 4.32 -6.19 -9.43
CA TYR A 38 3.13 -5.45 -9.02
C TYR A 38 2.84 -5.61 -7.53
N ALA A 39 2.93 -6.85 -7.01
CA ALA A 39 2.74 -7.12 -5.59
C ALA A 39 3.76 -6.35 -4.74
N ARG A 40 5.03 -6.30 -5.16
CA ARG A 40 6.09 -5.58 -4.44
C ARG A 40 5.91 -4.06 -4.46
N GLN A 41 5.41 -3.50 -5.55
CA GLN A 41 5.05 -2.08 -5.62
C GLN A 41 3.90 -1.73 -4.67
N ALA A 42 2.88 -2.60 -4.57
CA ALA A 42 1.74 -2.38 -3.68
C ALA A 42 2.14 -2.22 -2.20
N ARG A 43 3.19 -2.91 -1.74
CA ARG A 43 3.71 -2.76 -0.36
C ARG A 43 4.30 -1.38 -0.08
N LEU A 44 5.01 -0.78 -1.05
CA LEU A 44 5.57 0.56 -0.89
C LEU A 44 4.46 1.60 -0.79
N VAL A 45 3.39 1.42 -1.56
CA VAL A 45 2.23 2.32 -1.58
C VAL A 45 1.39 2.18 -0.30
N ASP A 46 1.13 0.97 0.17
CA ASP A 46 0.34 0.75 1.41
C ASP A 46 1.09 1.29 2.65
N GLY A 47 2.40 1.03 2.80
CA GLY A 47 3.18 1.51 3.95
C GLY A 47 3.34 3.04 3.97
N ALA A 48 3.56 3.65 2.81
CA ALA A 48 3.54 5.12 2.69
C ALA A 48 2.17 5.68 3.05
N SER A 49 1.08 5.02 2.64
CA SER A 49 -0.29 5.43 2.95
C SER A 49 -0.62 5.36 4.44
N GLU A 50 -0.15 4.33 5.16
CA GLU A 50 -0.36 4.20 6.61
C GLU A 50 0.41 5.26 7.40
N VAL A 51 1.67 5.54 7.02
CA VAL A 51 2.45 6.64 7.59
C VAL A 51 1.78 7.98 7.30
N HIS A 52 1.30 8.21 6.07
CA HIS A 52 0.61 9.44 5.70
C HIS A 52 -0.66 9.64 6.55
N LYS A 53 -1.45 8.58 6.78
CA LYS A 53 -2.64 8.61 7.64
C LYS A 53 -2.30 8.87 9.11
N MET A 54 -1.20 8.31 9.60
CA MET A 54 -0.71 8.56 10.95
C MET A 54 -0.25 10.01 11.14
N VAL A 55 0.53 10.54 10.19
CA VAL A 55 0.98 11.94 10.21
C VAL A 55 -0.23 12.87 10.12
N PHE A 56 -1.16 12.61 9.19
CA PHE A 56 -2.40 13.38 9.07
C PHE A 56 -3.23 13.36 10.35
N SER A 57 -3.41 12.20 10.98
CA SER A 57 -4.13 12.09 12.26
C SER A 57 -3.43 12.85 13.38
N ARG A 58 -2.09 12.81 13.43
CA ARG A 58 -1.30 13.57 14.41
C ARG A 58 -1.43 15.08 14.19
N THR A 59 -1.41 15.54 12.95
CA THR A 59 -1.64 16.96 12.61
C THR A 59 -3.05 17.38 12.99
N LEU A 60 -4.07 16.58 12.67
CA LEU A 60 -5.46 16.85 13.03
C LEU A 60 -5.67 16.91 14.56
N MET A 61 -4.99 16.04 15.31
CA MET A 61 -5.00 16.05 16.77
C MET A 61 -4.26 17.25 17.37
N ALA A 62 -3.23 17.77 16.69
CA ALA A 62 -2.47 18.93 17.14
C ALA A 62 -3.16 20.26 16.84
N GLU A 63 -3.85 20.38 15.70
CA GLU A 63 -4.57 21.58 15.27
C GLU A 63 -6.02 21.63 15.79
N GLY A 64 -6.58 20.50 16.25
CA GLY A 64 -7.95 20.45 16.75
C GLY A 64 -8.98 20.83 15.69
N THR A 65 -10.20 21.20 16.11
CA THR A 65 -11.30 21.62 15.22
C THR A 65 -11.00 22.88 14.39
N ASP A 66 -9.93 23.60 14.70
CA ASP A 66 -9.53 24.81 13.97
C ASP A 66 -9.02 24.52 12.55
N PHE A 67 -8.70 23.26 12.21
CA PHE A 67 -8.38 22.88 10.82
C PHE A 67 -9.52 23.17 9.84
N TRP A 68 -10.79 23.15 10.30
CA TRP A 68 -11.98 23.40 9.48
C TRP A 68 -12.48 24.86 9.52
N HIS A 69 -11.62 25.83 9.85
CA HIS A 69 -12.00 27.24 9.76
C HIS A 69 -12.14 27.68 8.28
N TRP A 70 -13.38 27.80 7.80
CA TRP A 70 -13.65 28.50 6.56
C TRP A 70 -13.62 30.00 6.85
N PRO A 71 -12.85 30.84 6.14
CA PRO A 71 -12.90 32.28 6.34
C PRO A 71 -14.30 32.76 5.94
N GLY A 72 -15.14 32.97 6.95
CA GLY A 72 -16.48 33.50 6.80
C GLY A 72 -16.38 34.89 6.19
N ARG A 73 -17.04 35.05 5.04
CA ARG A 73 -17.26 36.32 4.36
C ARG A 73 -17.98 37.27 5.32
N THR A 74 -17.25 38.18 5.96
CA THR A 74 -17.85 39.32 6.66
C THR A 74 -18.36 40.29 5.60
N SER A 75 -19.68 40.44 5.55
CA SER A 75 -20.38 41.56 4.90
C SER A 75 -20.03 42.89 5.55
#